data_AF-A0A0F9GZP1-F1
#
_entry.id   AF-A0A0F9GZP1-F1
#
_cell.length_a   1.000
_cell.length_b   1.000
_cell.length_c   1.000
_cell.angle_alpha   90.00
_cell.angle_beta   90.00
_cell.angle_gamma   90.00
#
_symmetry.space_group_name_H-M   'P 1'
#
loop_
_entity.id
_entity.type
_entity.pdbx_description
1 polymer ?
#
loop_
_entity_poly.entity_id
_entity_poly.type
_entity_poly.pdbx_seq_one_letter_code
_entity_poly.pdbx_strand_id
1 'polypeptide(L)'
;MKSKLKIALLATIPIPVVIILYVFLFTFTLQGKVVDKYSGKPLGNIGIPLSVRTITTDKNGNYSISFARKGFSFKVSKKDYETKKVVLNSNSPANINLRPTTLAGKVIDAYTKQPIENVQITYGEQEVKTDHKGSYKLSDVPEKINLAIQAPSKKYETLEAKIIDTAKKDFRINLKPPKALEYITSLSQAKQYG
;
A
#
# COMPACT_ATOMS: atom_id res chain seq x y z
N MET A 1 57.41 48.34 -37.69
CA MET A 1 56.05 48.01 -37.20
C MET A 1 55.94 46.47 -37.09
N LYS A 2 56.15 45.88 -35.90
CA LYS A 2 56.05 44.41 -35.72
C LYS A 2 54.68 44.08 -35.12
N SER A 3 53.77 43.50 -35.90
CA SER A 3 52.50 43.01 -35.37
C SER A 3 52.76 41.73 -34.56
N LYS A 4 52.36 41.73 -33.28
CA LYS A 4 52.37 40.52 -32.46
C LYS A 4 51.10 39.74 -32.80
N LEU A 5 51.22 38.73 -33.65
CA LEU A 5 50.15 37.77 -33.92
C LEU A 5 49.93 36.94 -32.64
N LYS A 6 48.86 37.24 -31.89
CA LYS A 6 48.43 36.40 -30.77
C LYS A 6 47.78 35.15 -31.36
N ILE A 7 48.54 34.06 -31.45
CA ILE A 7 48.01 32.74 -31.77
C ILE A 7 47.12 32.34 -30.59
N ALA A 8 45.80 32.38 -30.78
CA ALA A 8 44.87 31.81 -29.82
C ALA A 8 45.06 30.29 -29.83
N LEU A 9 45.50 29.73 -28.71
CA LEU A 9 45.61 28.28 -28.51
C LEU A 9 44.19 27.70 -28.50
N LEU A 10 43.76 27.08 -29.61
CA LEU A 10 42.52 26.33 -29.64
C LEU A 10 42.77 25.00 -28.89
N ALA A 11 42.41 24.96 -27.61
CA ALA A 11 42.49 23.74 -26.82
C ALA A 11 41.51 22.71 -27.40
N THR A 12 42.01 21.64 -28.01
CA THR A 12 41.21 20.50 -28.45
C THR A 12 40.87 19.64 -27.24
N ILE A 13 39.61 19.63 -26.84
CA ILE A 13 39.15 18.72 -25.78
C ILE A 13 39.14 17.31 -26.41
N PRO A 14 39.82 16.31 -25.80
CA PRO A 14 39.77 14.94 -26.31
C PRO A 14 38.32 14.46 -26.36
N ILE A 15 37.91 13.82 -27.45
CA ILE A 15 36.58 13.22 -27.61
C ILE A 15 36.13 12.42 -26.38
N PRO A 16 36.96 11.56 -25.72
CA PRO A 16 36.52 10.86 -24.52
C PRO A 16 36.20 11.80 -23.34
N VAL A 17 36.89 12.93 -23.20
CA VAL A 17 36.60 13.93 -22.16
C VAL A 17 35.28 14.65 -22.44
N VAL A 18 35.00 14.97 -23.70
CA VAL A 18 33.70 15.53 -24.11
C VAL A 18 32.57 14.53 -23.84
N ILE A 19 32.76 13.26 -24.15
CA ILE A 19 31.76 12.20 -23.91
C ILE A 19 31.51 12.01 -22.41
N ILE A 20 32.55 11.93 -21.58
CA ILE A 20 32.41 11.80 -20.12
C ILE A 20 31.68 13.01 -19.54
N LEU A 21 32.06 14.23 -19.94
CA LEU A 21 31.41 15.46 -19.49
C LEU A 21 29.94 15.50 -19.93
N TYR A 22 29.63 15.07 -21.16
CA TYR A 22 28.26 14.99 -21.67
C TYR A 22 27.43 13.96 -20.87
N VAL A 23 27.96 12.76 -20.60
CA VAL A 23 27.27 11.76 -19.77
C VAL A 23 26.99 12.32 -18.38
N PHE A 24 27.95 13.04 -17.78
CA PHE A 24 27.76 13.64 -16.46
C PHE A 24 26.71 14.77 -16.47
N LEU A 25 26.77 15.68 -17.43
CA LEU A 25 25.85 16.83 -17.56
C LEU A 25 24.41 16.46 -17.92
N PHE A 26 24.18 15.28 -18.51
CA PHE A 26 22.85 14.80 -18.90
C PHE A 26 22.33 13.64 -18.04
N THR A 27 22.94 13.37 -16.89
CA THR A 27 22.37 12.45 -15.90
C THR A 27 21.44 13.16 -14.95
N PHE A 28 20.24 12.61 -14.79
CA PHE A 28 19.25 13.04 -13.81
C PHE A 28 19.22 12.04 -12.66
N THR A 29 19.09 12.56 -11.44
CA THR A 29 18.91 11.72 -10.26
C THR A 29 17.53 11.96 -9.69
N LEU A 30 16.74 10.89 -9.62
CA LEU A 30 15.47 10.86 -8.90
C LEU A 30 15.71 10.27 -7.52
N GLN A 31 15.31 11.01 -6.51
CA GLN A 31 15.26 10.54 -5.14
C GLN A 31 13.82 10.49 -4.67
N GLY A 32 13.50 9.54 -3.80
CA GLY A 32 12.15 9.42 -3.30
C GLY A 32 12.04 8.37 -2.23
N LYS A 33 10.79 8.16 -1.81
CA LYS A 33 10.45 7.20 -0.78
C LYS A 33 9.32 6.30 -1.26
N VAL A 34 9.43 5.01 -0.99
CA VAL A 34 8.33 4.07 -1.15
C VAL A 34 7.62 3.91 0.20
N VAL A 35 6.32 4.18 0.21
CA VAL A 35 5.49 4.13 1.42
C VAL A 35 4.21 3.35 1.17
N ASP A 36 3.69 2.77 2.24
CA ASP A 36 2.35 2.19 2.27
C ASP A 36 1.30 3.30 2.14
N LYS A 37 0.43 3.20 1.13
CA LYS A 37 -0.56 4.24 0.80
C LYS A 37 -1.49 4.55 1.97
N TYR A 38 -1.87 3.55 2.78
CA TYR A 38 -2.91 3.71 3.79
C TYR A 38 -2.36 4.05 5.17
N SER A 39 -1.23 3.43 5.55
CA SER A 39 -0.60 3.66 6.85
C SER A 39 0.50 4.71 6.84
N GLY A 40 0.98 5.12 5.65
CA GLY A 40 2.11 6.04 5.49
C GLY A 40 3.46 5.45 5.89
N LYS A 41 3.51 4.17 6.31
CA LYS A 41 4.74 3.54 6.78
C LYS A 41 5.75 3.37 5.64
N PRO A 42 7.05 3.58 5.92
CA PRO A 42 8.10 3.32 4.94
C PRO A 42 8.15 1.84 4.55
N LEU A 43 8.39 1.57 3.27
CA LEU A 43 8.56 0.21 2.75
C LEU A 43 9.98 -0.02 2.26
N GLY A 44 10.79 -0.64 3.12
CA GLY A 44 12.15 -1.04 2.77
C GLY A 44 12.26 -2.37 2.05
N ASN A 45 13.46 -2.63 1.52
CA ASN A 45 13.86 -3.86 0.84
C ASN A 45 13.01 -4.20 -0.39
N ILE A 46 12.54 -3.18 -1.12
CA ILE A 46 11.81 -3.36 -2.37
C ILE A 46 12.78 -3.34 -3.54
N GLY A 47 12.84 -4.45 -4.29
CA GLY A 47 13.53 -4.49 -5.57
C GLY A 47 12.77 -3.71 -6.64
N ILE A 48 13.41 -2.68 -7.19
CA ILE A 48 12.90 -1.90 -8.31
C ILE A 48 13.72 -2.31 -9.54
N PRO A 49 13.20 -3.21 -10.39
CA PRO A 49 13.87 -3.60 -11.61
C PRO A 49 13.90 -2.42 -12.59
N LEU A 50 15.11 -2.03 -12.98
CA LEU A 50 15.37 -1.10 -14.09
C LEU A 50 15.88 -1.91 -15.28
N SER A 51 16.06 -1.27 -16.44
CA SER A 51 16.43 -1.96 -17.68
C SER A 51 17.75 -2.77 -17.60
N VAL A 52 18.73 -2.29 -16.82
CA VAL A 52 20.09 -2.88 -16.77
C VAL A 52 20.54 -3.25 -15.36
N ARG A 53 19.75 -2.95 -14.33
CA ARG A 53 20.06 -3.21 -12.92
C ARG A 53 18.80 -3.23 -12.09
N THR A 54 18.87 -3.81 -10.91
CA THR A 54 17.84 -3.65 -9.89
C THR A 54 18.40 -2.78 -8.78
N ILE A 55 17.62 -1.80 -8.32
CA ILE A 55 17.93 -1.08 -7.09
C ILE A 55 17.04 -1.59 -5.97
N THR A 56 17.48 -1.43 -4.72
CA THR A 56 16.70 -1.84 -3.55
C THR A 56 16.46 -0.64 -2.66
N THR A 57 15.23 -0.43 -2.20
CA THR A 57 14.94 0.61 -1.21
C THR A 57 15.64 0.30 0.12
N ASP A 58 16.14 1.32 0.81
CA ASP A 58 16.74 1.15 2.13
C ASP A 58 15.69 0.75 3.19
N LYS A 59 16.11 0.48 4.43
CA LYS A 59 15.19 0.13 5.54
C LYS A 59 14.10 1.19 5.81
N ASN A 60 14.35 2.44 5.44
CA ASN A 60 13.46 3.58 5.59
C ASN A 60 12.62 3.82 4.31
N GLY A 61 12.70 2.93 3.32
CA GLY A 61 11.98 3.03 2.06
C GLY A 61 12.55 4.05 1.08
N ASN A 62 13.71 4.65 1.35
CA ASN A 62 14.32 5.62 0.45
C ASN A 62 14.95 4.90 -0.75
N TYR A 63 14.96 5.57 -1.90
CA TYR A 63 15.64 5.12 -3.09
C TYR A 63 16.27 6.28 -3.86
N SER A 64 17.29 5.97 -4.66
CA SER A 64 17.91 6.90 -5.59
C SER A 64 18.14 6.21 -6.94
N ILE A 65 17.64 6.80 -8.02
CA ILE A 65 17.78 6.30 -9.39
C ILE A 65 18.46 7.37 -10.22
N SER A 66 19.63 7.05 -10.78
CA SER A 66 20.27 7.85 -11.82
C SER A 66 19.85 7.36 -13.21
N PHE A 67 19.46 8.27 -14.10
CA PHE A 67 19.01 7.98 -15.46
C PHE A 67 19.39 9.09 -16.45
N ALA A 68 19.60 8.75 -17.73
CA ALA A 68 20.16 9.68 -18.72
C ALA A 68 19.12 10.36 -19.64
N ARG A 69 17.84 9.97 -19.57
CA ARG A 69 16.78 10.45 -20.48
C ARG A 69 15.44 10.64 -19.77
N LYS A 70 14.69 11.70 -20.12
CA LYS A 70 13.30 11.90 -19.66
C LYS A 70 12.37 10.83 -20.24
N GLY A 71 11.26 10.53 -19.56
CA GLY A 71 10.26 9.56 -20.01
C GLY A 71 10.56 8.10 -19.63
N PHE A 72 11.49 7.86 -18.71
CA PHE A 72 11.77 6.53 -18.18
C PHE A 72 10.59 6.02 -17.33
N SER A 73 10.17 4.77 -17.52
CA SER A 73 9.13 4.15 -16.68
C SER A 73 9.60 2.81 -16.14
N PHE A 74 9.16 2.49 -14.92
CA PHE A 74 9.48 1.24 -14.23
C PHE A 74 8.29 0.77 -13.42
N LYS A 75 8.30 -0.50 -13.03
CA LYS A 75 7.30 -1.09 -12.13
C LYS A 75 7.91 -1.27 -10.76
N VAL A 76 7.11 -1.01 -9.73
CA VAL A 76 7.44 -1.32 -8.35
C VAL A 76 6.44 -2.35 -7.84
N SER A 77 6.96 -3.46 -7.35
CA SER A 77 6.16 -4.61 -6.90
C SER A 77 6.63 -5.07 -5.53
N LYS A 78 5.68 -5.41 -4.67
CA LYS A 78 5.89 -6.01 -3.36
C LYS A 78 4.75 -6.98 -3.07
N LYS A 79 5.02 -8.12 -2.45
CA LYS A 79 3.99 -9.08 -2.03
C LYS A 79 2.93 -8.38 -1.16
N ASP A 80 1.65 -8.70 -1.37
CA ASP A 80 0.47 -8.11 -0.71
C ASP A 80 0.24 -6.60 -1.03
N TYR A 81 0.90 -6.09 -2.08
CA TYR A 81 0.70 -4.74 -2.62
C TYR A 81 0.42 -4.77 -4.12
N GLU A 82 -0.32 -3.77 -4.58
CA GLU A 82 -0.56 -3.54 -6.00
C GLU A 82 0.72 -3.12 -6.70
N THR A 83 0.99 -3.75 -7.85
CA THR A 83 2.12 -3.35 -8.70
C THR A 83 1.84 -1.99 -9.32
N LYS A 84 2.72 -1.03 -9.08
CA LYS A 84 2.58 0.34 -9.58
C LYS A 84 3.56 0.63 -10.71
N LYS A 85 3.05 1.11 -11.84
CA LYS A 85 3.89 1.69 -12.90
C LYS A 85 4.17 3.15 -12.57
N VAL A 86 5.45 3.51 -12.53
CA VAL A 86 5.93 4.87 -12.29
C VAL A 86 6.52 5.39 -13.59
N VAL A 87 6.12 6.60 -14.00
CA VAL A 87 6.63 7.28 -15.20
C VAL A 87 7.34 8.56 -14.76
N LEU A 88 8.60 8.71 -15.14
CA LEU A 88 9.45 9.83 -14.77
C LEU A 88 9.42 10.91 -15.85
N ASN A 89 8.68 11.97 -15.57
CA ASN A 89 8.53 13.12 -16.46
C ASN A 89 9.38 14.33 -16.01
N SER A 90 9.88 14.35 -14.76
CA SER A 90 10.69 15.45 -14.19
C SER A 90 11.67 14.96 -13.10
N ASN A 91 12.55 15.85 -12.62
CA ASN A 91 13.51 15.61 -11.54
C ASN A 91 12.91 15.81 -10.12
N SER A 92 11.59 15.92 -10.00
CA SER A 92 10.97 16.12 -8.69
C SER A 92 11.01 14.84 -7.87
N PRO A 93 11.22 14.91 -6.54
CA PRO A 93 11.19 13.72 -5.71
C PRO A 93 9.81 13.05 -5.81
N ALA A 94 9.80 11.77 -6.19
CA ALA A 94 8.57 11.01 -6.38
C ALA A 94 8.35 10.10 -5.18
N ASN A 95 7.39 10.44 -4.31
CA ASN A 95 6.92 9.48 -3.32
C ASN A 95 6.08 8.42 -4.03
N ILE A 96 6.49 7.16 -3.93
CA ILE A 96 5.81 6.02 -4.50
C ILE A 96 4.91 5.43 -3.41
N ASN A 97 3.63 5.78 -3.47
CA ASN A 97 2.63 5.17 -2.60
C ASN A 97 2.17 3.83 -3.21
N LEU A 98 2.52 2.72 -2.56
CA LEU A 98 2.04 1.37 -2.92
C LEU A 98 0.79 1.06 -2.11
N ARG A 99 -0.27 0.61 -2.78
CA ARG A 99 -1.54 0.25 -2.16
C ARG A 99 -1.50 -1.21 -1.70
N PRO A 100 -1.73 -1.53 -0.42
CA PRO A 100 -1.97 -2.90 0.00
C PRO A 100 -3.18 -3.51 -0.72
N THR A 101 -3.06 -4.77 -1.12
CA THR A 101 -4.14 -5.57 -1.71
C THR A 101 -4.74 -6.54 -0.69
N THR A 102 -4.53 -6.30 0.60
CA THR A 102 -5.08 -7.12 1.67
C THR A 102 -6.01 -6.31 2.56
N LEU A 103 -7.08 -6.94 3.03
CA LEU A 103 -7.96 -6.39 4.04
C LEU A 103 -8.04 -7.39 5.20
N ALA A 104 -7.69 -6.94 6.40
CA ALA A 104 -7.73 -7.77 7.59
C ALA A 104 -8.44 -7.05 8.74
N GLY A 105 -8.91 -7.84 9.71
CA GLY A 105 -9.53 -7.30 10.90
C GLY A 105 -10.20 -8.37 11.72
N LYS A 106 -11.09 -7.95 12.60
CA LYS A 106 -11.86 -8.84 13.47
C LYS A 106 -13.35 -8.65 13.31
N VAL A 107 -14.09 -9.73 13.51
CA VAL A 107 -15.54 -9.71 13.66
C VAL A 107 -15.90 -10.03 15.10
N ILE A 108 -16.65 -9.15 15.73
CA ILE A 108 -17.08 -9.27 17.13
C ILE A 108 -18.58 -9.07 17.27
N ASP A 109 -19.14 -9.64 18.33
CA ASP A 109 -20.50 -9.36 18.78
C ASP A 109 -20.58 -7.91 19.28
N ALA A 110 -21.59 -7.17 18.81
CA ALA A 110 -21.74 -5.76 19.15
C ALA A 110 -22.00 -5.52 20.64
N TYR A 111 -22.67 -6.45 21.33
CA TYR A 111 -23.10 -6.37 22.72
C TYR A 111 -22.04 -6.97 23.66
N THR A 112 -21.69 -8.23 23.46
CA THR A 112 -20.79 -8.98 24.36
C THR A 112 -19.32 -8.66 24.12
N LYS A 113 -18.98 -8.02 22.98
CA LYS A 113 -17.61 -7.75 22.51
C LYS A 113 -16.78 -9.02 22.26
N GLN A 114 -17.38 -10.20 22.35
CA GLN A 114 -16.71 -11.46 22.10
C GLN A 114 -16.44 -11.66 20.61
N PRO A 115 -15.32 -12.31 20.22
CA PRO A 115 -15.07 -12.67 18.84
C PRO A 115 -16.12 -13.64 18.33
N ILE A 116 -16.48 -13.50 17.04
CA ILE A 116 -17.36 -14.44 16.36
C ILE A 116 -16.51 -15.27 15.40
N GLU A 117 -16.40 -16.56 15.68
CA GLU A 117 -15.75 -17.55 14.82
C GLU A 117 -16.67 -17.94 13.65
N ASN A 118 -16.08 -18.39 12.53
CA ASN A 118 -16.77 -18.94 11.37
C ASN A 118 -17.74 -17.96 10.68
N VAL A 119 -17.53 -16.65 10.83
CA VAL A 119 -18.25 -15.62 10.08
C VAL A 119 -17.78 -15.67 8.64
N GLN A 120 -18.71 -15.88 7.72
CA GLN A 120 -18.48 -15.87 6.28
C GLN A 120 -18.40 -14.41 5.80
N ILE A 121 -17.30 -14.07 5.14
CA ILE A 121 -17.08 -12.76 4.52
C ILE A 121 -16.87 -12.99 3.03
N THR A 122 -17.75 -12.42 2.22
CA THR A 122 -17.81 -12.67 0.78
C THR A 122 -17.56 -11.40 -0.01
N TYR A 123 -16.75 -11.51 -1.06
CA TYR A 123 -16.49 -10.48 -2.06
C TYR A 123 -16.38 -11.12 -3.45
N GLY A 124 -17.34 -10.84 -4.33
CA GLY A 124 -17.41 -11.53 -5.63
C GLY A 124 -17.49 -13.04 -5.43
N GLU A 125 -16.56 -13.79 -6.00
CA GLU A 125 -16.44 -15.25 -5.83
C GLU A 125 -15.56 -15.66 -4.64
N GLN A 126 -14.88 -14.71 -4.00
CA GLN A 126 -14.00 -14.98 -2.87
C GLN A 126 -14.79 -15.06 -1.57
N GLU A 127 -14.53 -16.10 -0.79
CA GLU A 127 -15.08 -16.31 0.54
C GLU A 127 -13.95 -16.60 1.54
N VAL A 128 -14.01 -15.96 2.70
CA VAL A 128 -13.17 -16.31 3.86
C VAL A 128 -14.02 -16.45 5.11
N LYS A 129 -13.53 -17.23 6.07
CA LYS A 129 -14.16 -17.38 7.38
C LYS A 129 -13.26 -16.85 8.49
N THR A 130 -13.87 -16.25 9.52
CA THR A 130 -13.13 -15.82 10.70
C THR A 130 -12.62 -17.00 11.52
N ASP A 131 -11.43 -16.85 12.11
CA ASP A 131 -10.86 -17.82 13.05
C ASP A 131 -11.49 -17.76 14.45
N HIS A 132 -11.03 -18.61 15.38
CA HIS A 132 -11.47 -18.65 16.78
C HIS A 132 -11.26 -17.34 17.55
N LYS A 133 -10.41 -16.42 17.06
CA LYS A 133 -10.21 -15.08 17.62
C LYS A 133 -11.03 -14.02 16.87
N GLY A 134 -11.93 -14.45 15.99
CA GLY A 134 -12.77 -13.61 15.13
C GLY A 134 -11.98 -12.93 14.01
N SER A 135 -10.72 -13.31 13.77
CA SER A 135 -9.84 -12.63 12.82
C SER A 135 -10.07 -13.11 11.40
N TYR A 136 -9.96 -12.22 10.42
CA TYR A 136 -10.02 -12.55 9.00
C TYR A 136 -8.92 -11.85 8.21
N LYS A 137 -8.56 -12.41 7.04
CA LYS A 137 -7.71 -11.77 6.03
C LYS A 137 -8.23 -12.11 4.63
N LEU A 138 -8.64 -11.08 3.90
CA LEU A 138 -8.88 -11.13 2.46
C LEU A 138 -7.61 -10.71 1.72
N SER A 139 -7.29 -11.43 0.64
CA SER A 139 -6.20 -11.09 -0.28
C SER A 139 -6.78 -10.58 -1.61
N ASP A 140 -5.92 -9.96 -2.41
CA ASP A 140 -6.21 -9.45 -3.75
C ASP A 140 -7.45 -8.55 -3.84
N VAL A 141 -7.70 -7.77 -2.79
CA VAL A 141 -8.82 -6.82 -2.77
C VAL A 141 -8.49 -5.56 -3.56
N PRO A 142 -9.39 -5.07 -4.44
CA PRO A 142 -9.26 -3.76 -5.05
C PRO A 142 -9.45 -2.64 -4.02
N GLU A 143 -9.23 -1.40 -4.46
CA GLU A 143 -9.31 -0.22 -3.60
C GLU A 143 -10.70 0.02 -2.99
N LYS A 144 -11.75 -0.39 -3.73
CA LYS A 144 -13.15 -0.27 -3.33
C LYS A 144 -13.82 -1.63 -3.47
N ILE A 145 -14.39 -2.13 -2.37
CA ILE A 145 -15.11 -3.40 -2.33
C ILE A 145 -16.40 -3.27 -1.55
N ASN A 146 -17.40 -4.05 -1.92
CA ASN A 146 -18.59 -4.29 -1.11
C ASN A 146 -18.49 -5.71 -0.57
N LEU A 147 -18.61 -5.86 0.75
CA LEU A 147 -18.56 -7.15 1.44
C LEU A 147 -19.94 -7.54 1.91
N ALA A 148 -20.29 -8.82 1.75
CA ALA A 148 -21.39 -9.45 2.48
C ALA A 148 -20.81 -10.23 3.66
N ILE A 149 -21.40 -10.06 4.84
CA ILE A 149 -20.89 -10.60 6.10
C ILE A 149 -22.01 -11.34 6.80
N GLN A 150 -21.84 -12.65 6.97
CA GLN A 150 -22.86 -13.53 7.52
C GLN A 150 -22.27 -14.38 8.64
N ALA A 151 -22.74 -14.16 9.86
CA ALA A 151 -22.38 -15.00 10.99
C ALA A 151 -23.06 -16.38 10.88
N PRO A 152 -22.46 -17.45 11.44
CA PRO A 152 -22.99 -18.81 11.30
C PRO A 152 -24.32 -19.00 12.05
N SER A 153 -24.55 -18.24 13.12
CA SER A 153 -25.79 -18.32 13.91
C SER A 153 -26.85 -17.35 13.41
N LYS A 154 -28.08 -17.84 13.21
CA LYS A 154 -29.25 -17.05 12.77
C LYS A 154 -29.66 -15.93 13.74
N LYS A 155 -29.10 -15.92 14.97
CA LYS A 155 -29.33 -14.88 15.98
C LYS A 155 -28.71 -13.53 15.60
N TYR A 156 -27.76 -13.53 14.68
CA TYR A 156 -27.09 -12.32 14.22
C TYR A 156 -27.75 -11.77 12.96
N GLU A 157 -27.64 -10.45 12.78
CA GLU A 157 -27.99 -9.78 11.53
C GLU A 157 -26.94 -10.05 10.45
N THR A 158 -27.36 -10.00 9.18
CA THR A 158 -26.43 -9.96 8.04
C THR A 158 -26.00 -8.52 7.83
N LEU A 159 -24.73 -8.30 7.49
CA LEU A 159 -24.22 -6.97 7.19
C LEU A 159 -23.70 -6.89 5.76
N GLU A 160 -23.93 -5.74 5.14
CA GLU A 160 -23.20 -5.33 3.94
C GLU A 160 -22.30 -4.14 4.28
N ALA A 161 -21.05 -4.17 3.81
CA ALA A 161 -20.08 -3.13 4.13
C ALA A 161 -19.31 -2.69 2.90
N LYS A 162 -19.37 -1.38 2.61
CA LYS A 162 -18.52 -0.74 1.60
C LYS A 162 -17.19 -0.34 2.22
N ILE A 163 -16.09 -0.86 1.68
CA ILE A 163 -14.73 -0.60 2.14
C ILE A 163 -14.00 0.21 1.07
N ILE A 164 -13.31 1.26 1.50
CA ILE A 164 -12.56 2.19 0.66
C ILE A 164 -11.27 2.56 1.38
N ASP A 165 -10.16 2.59 0.65
CA ASP A 165 -8.87 3.17 1.08
C ASP A 165 -8.34 2.66 2.44
N THR A 166 -8.54 1.39 2.76
CA THR A 166 -8.01 0.79 3.98
C THR A 166 -7.59 -0.67 3.77
N ALA A 167 -6.56 -1.08 4.52
CA ALA A 167 -6.15 -2.47 4.67
C ALA A 167 -6.66 -3.10 5.98
N LYS A 168 -7.34 -2.31 6.82
CA LYS A 168 -7.85 -2.76 8.12
C LYS A 168 -9.29 -2.32 8.36
N LYS A 169 -10.14 -3.26 8.76
CA LYS A 169 -11.51 -2.98 9.18
C LYS A 169 -12.00 -4.02 10.16
N ASP A 170 -12.48 -3.58 11.32
CA ASP A 170 -13.23 -4.46 12.22
C ASP A 170 -14.73 -4.33 11.94
N PHE A 171 -15.43 -5.46 12.09
CA PHE A 171 -16.88 -5.55 11.97
C PHE A 171 -17.52 -5.92 13.29
N ARG A 172 -18.68 -5.32 13.53
CA ARG A 172 -19.47 -5.52 14.73
C ARG A 172 -20.84 -5.97 14.29
N ILE A 173 -21.21 -7.21 14.62
CA ILE A 173 -22.50 -7.77 14.21
C ILE A 173 -23.47 -7.66 15.37
N ASN A 174 -24.64 -7.10 15.10
CA ASN A 174 -25.72 -7.01 16.07
C ASN A 174 -26.47 -8.35 16.14
N LEU A 175 -26.94 -8.67 17.34
CA LEU A 175 -28.02 -9.64 17.52
C LEU A 175 -29.31 -9.07 16.93
N LYS A 176 -30.10 -9.92 16.28
CA LYS A 176 -31.45 -9.58 15.83
C LYS A 176 -32.32 -9.14 17.02
N PRO A 177 -33.33 -8.27 16.81
CA PRO A 177 -34.08 -7.62 17.89
C PRO A 177 -34.58 -8.55 19.00
N PRO A 178 -35.16 -9.75 18.74
CA PRO A 178 -35.62 -10.63 19.81
C PRO A 178 -34.48 -11.05 20.76
N LYS A 179 -33.30 -11.33 20.22
CA LYS A 179 -32.12 -11.75 21.01
C LYS A 179 -31.39 -10.60 21.67
N ALA A 180 -31.41 -9.41 21.07
CA ALA A 180 -30.90 -8.21 21.72
C ALA A 180 -31.71 -7.87 22.99
N LEU A 181 -33.03 -8.01 22.92
CA LEU A 181 -33.94 -7.69 24.03
C LEU A 181 -33.78 -8.67 25.21
N GLU A 182 -33.63 -9.98 24.92
CA GLU A 182 -33.30 -11.00 25.92
C GLU A 182 -32.00 -10.64 26.68
N TYR A 183 -30.96 -10.22 25.97
CA TYR A 183 -29.67 -9.88 26.57
C TYR A 183 -29.73 -8.60 27.43
N ILE A 184 -30.42 -7.55 26.97
CA ILE A 184 -30.58 -6.32 27.76
C ILE A 184 -31.35 -6.60 29.05
N THR A 185 -32.36 -7.47 28.98
CA THR A 185 -33.17 -7.86 30.15
C THR A 185 -32.36 -8.68 31.17
N SER A 186 -31.47 -9.57 30.72
CA SER A 186 -30.63 -10.31 31.65
C SER A 186 -29.62 -9.41 32.37
N LEU A 187 -29.07 -8.40 31.69
CA LEU A 187 -28.17 -7.42 32.29
C LEU A 187 -28.88 -6.52 33.32
N SER A 188 -30.13 -6.14 33.08
CA SER A 188 -30.90 -5.34 34.06
C SER A 188 -31.21 -6.15 35.32
N GLN A 189 -31.62 -7.42 35.16
CA GLN A 189 -31.85 -8.31 36.30
C GLN A 189 -30.56 -8.56 37.09
N ALA A 190 -29.44 -8.86 36.43
CA ALA A 190 -28.16 -9.07 37.11
C ALA A 190 -27.71 -7.86 37.96
N LYS A 191 -28.06 -6.64 37.54
CA LYS A 191 -27.79 -5.41 38.32
C LYS A 191 -28.78 -5.14 39.45
N GLN A 192 -29.97 -5.72 39.42
CA GLN A 192 -30.95 -5.55 40.50
C GLN A 192 -30.74 -6.55 41.65
N TYR A 193 -29.99 -7.63 41.42
CA TYR A 193 -29.73 -8.69 42.40
C TYR A 193 -28.26 -8.86 42.78
N GLY A 194 -27.39 -7.93 42.39
CA GLY A 194 -25.96 -7.90 42.75
C GLY A 194 -25.56 -6.54 43.30
#